data_AF-A0A9Q8UU02-F1
#
_entry.id   AF-A0A9Q8UU02-F1
#
_cell.length_a   1.000
_cell.length_b   1.000
_cell.length_c   1.000
_cell.angle_alpha   90.00
_cell.angle_beta   90.00
_cell.angle_gamma   90.00
#
_symmetry.space_group_name_H-M   'P 1'
#
loop_
_entity.id
_entity.type
_entity.pdbx_description
1 polymer ?
#
loop_
_entity_poly.entity_id
_entity_poly.type
_entity_poly.pdbx_seq_one_letter_code
_entity_poly.pdbx_strand_id
1 'polypeptide(L)'
;MAKPTISLDHCRIPSQPDKVPHLNGQPLQIIDNTADNTEDLSPAIGLATVLYNWCPDALYAFLDLESWFSFTWTLTPDLGEPSESKLEIGRIRNQITFGKLDNEGHWKLMIAYDLDENGIWHPNLKETMLDDADVTTPDQINRLAQQFASDLVREKRWLTGKKMKHEFFIEFAPMEDSIWDDGIAMSPHWLYKALDLNRCTTCDAQAGESEALSRCRRCGTAAYCSDKCQKQDWPVHKAVCSMSLDERGKALHLTKDGGLIRWVQAGMKPLYDIEET
;
A
#
# COMPACT_ATOMS: atom_id res chain seq x y z
N MET A 1 9.11 -20.50 19.07
CA MET A 1 7.70 -20.30 19.49
C MET A 1 7.11 -19.29 18.52
N ALA A 2 5.94 -19.55 17.94
CA ALA A 2 5.31 -18.63 16.99
C ALA A 2 5.08 -17.25 17.66
N LYS A 3 5.36 -16.16 16.94
CA LYS A 3 5.15 -14.80 17.47
C LYS A 3 3.66 -14.57 17.74
N PRO A 4 3.32 -13.76 18.78
CA PRO A 4 1.95 -13.35 18.98
C PRO A 4 1.47 -12.57 17.75
N THR A 5 0.38 -13.04 17.15
CA THR A 5 -0.34 -12.35 16.09
C THR A 5 -1.57 -11.68 16.66
N ILE A 6 -1.98 -10.57 16.05
CA ILE A 6 -3.22 -9.87 16.32
C ILE A 6 -4.20 -10.26 15.21
N SER A 7 -5.36 -10.79 15.60
CA SER A 7 -6.43 -11.08 14.65
C SER A 7 -7.12 -9.80 14.18
N LEU A 8 -7.36 -9.70 12.87
CA LEU A 8 -8.07 -8.60 12.23
C LEU A 8 -9.46 -9.03 11.74
N ASP A 9 -10.12 -9.97 12.44
CA ASP A 9 -11.46 -10.50 12.10
C ASP A 9 -12.56 -9.42 12.03
N HIS A 10 -12.32 -8.25 12.64
CA HIS A 10 -13.23 -7.11 12.61
C HIS A 10 -13.08 -6.26 11.33
N CYS A 11 -11.96 -6.38 10.61
CA CYS A 11 -11.71 -5.63 9.39
C CYS A 11 -12.61 -6.12 8.26
N ARG A 12 -13.09 -5.17 7.45
CA ARG A 12 -13.81 -5.44 6.19
C ARG A 12 -13.22 -4.56 5.11
N ILE A 13 -13.01 -5.15 3.94
CA ILE A 13 -12.65 -4.38 2.75
C ILE A 13 -13.88 -3.52 2.39
N PRO A 14 -13.76 -2.19 2.27
CA PRO A 14 -14.94 -1.33 2.08
C PRO A 14 -15.78 -1.63 0.83
N SER A 15 -15.16 -2.13 -0.24
CA SER A 15 -15.83 -2.58 -1.46
C SER A 15 -16.57 -3.93 -1.29
N GLN A 16 -16.24 -4.71 -0.26
CA GLN A 16 -16.74 -6.06 0.00
C GLN A 16 -17.10 -6.22 1.49
N PRO A 17 -18.07 -5.44 2.03
CA PRO A 17 -18.31 -5.34 3.48
C PRO A 17 -18.79 -6.63 4.14
N ASP A 18 -19.34 -7.56 3.36
CA ASP A 18 -19.88 -8.83 3.86
C ASP A 18 -18.83 -9.95 3.90
N LYS A 19 -17.66 -9.77 3.27
CA LYS A 19 -16.61 -10.79 3.22
C LYS A 19 -15.56 -10.54 4.29
N VAL A 20 -15.20 -11.61 5.00
CA VAL A 20 -14.06 -11.58 5.93
C VAL A 20 -12.78 -11.74 5.11
N PRO A 21 -11.82 -10.79 5.20
CA PRO A 21 -10.58 -10.90 4.44
C PRO A 21 -9.75 -12.09 4.92
N HIS A 22 -9.20 -12.82 3.96
CA HIS A 22 -8.25 -13.91 4.20
C HIS A 22 -6.89 -13.53 3.60
N LEU A 23 -5.84 -14.15 4.14
CA LEU A 23 -4.47 -13.96 3.71
C LEU A 23 -3.78 -15.33 3.72
N ASN A 24 -3.28 -15.75 2.55
CA ASN A 24 -2.65 -17.06 2.36
C ASN A 24 -3.54 -18.22 2.87
N GLY A 25 -4.82 -18.20 2.50
CA GLY A 25 -5.81 -19.21 2.91
C GLY A 25 -6.21 -19.22 4.40
N GLN A 26 -5.79 -18.24 5.20
CA GLN A 26 -6.09 -18.13 6.64
C GLN A 26 -6.79 -16.80 6.96
N PRO A 27 -7.53 -16.70 8.08
CA PRO A 27 -8.07 -15.41 8.55
C PRO A 27 -6.97 -14.35 8.69
N LEU A 28 -7.30 -13.09 8.37
CA LEU A 28 -6.33 -12.01 8.34
C LEU A 28 -5.71 -11.75 9.72
N GLN A 29 -4.37 -11.79 9.77
CA GLN A 29 -3.59 -11.56 10.98
C GLN A 29 -2.36 -10.68 10.67
N ILE A 30 -1.91 -9.94 11.68
CA ILE A 30 -0.65 -9.19 11.66
C ILE A 30 0.19 -9.51 12.90
N ILE A 31 1.48 -9.17 12.89
CA ILE A 31 2.33 -9.32 14.08
C ILE A 31 1.92 -8.31 15.17
N ASP A 32 1.90 -8.77 16.42
CA ASP A 32 1.94 -7.88 17.57
C ASP A 32 3.32 -7.22 17.70
N ASN A 33 3.36 -5.90 17.46
CA ASN A 33 4.57 -5.07 17.45
C ASN A 33 5.25 -4.91 18.83
N THR A 34 4.71 -5.52 19.89
CA THR A 34 5.34 -5.58 21.22
C THR A 34 6.36 -6.72 21.36
N ALA A 35 6.44 -7.64 20.40
CA ALA A 35 7.31 -8.82 20.47
C ALA A 35 8.60 -8.68 19.64
N ASP A 36 9.76 -8.82 20.30
CA ASP A 36 11.09 -8.60 19.73
C ASP A 36 11.58 -9.67 18.71
N ASN A 37 10.93 -10.84 18.61
CA ASN A 37 11.63 -12.01 18.02
C ASN A 37 11.78 -12.11 16.48
N THR A 38 10.97 -11.59 15.58
CA THR A 38 10.95 -11.84 14.07
C THR A 38 11.34 -13.20 13.43
N GLU A 39 11.83 -14.23 14.13
CA GLU A 39 12.18 -15.53 13.52
C GLU A 39 10.92 -16.29 13.08
N ASP A 40 11.00 -16.99 11.95
CA ASP A 40 9.91 -17.82 11.40
C ASP A 40 8.63 -17.06 11.01
N LEU A 41 8.78 -15.82 10.53
CA LEU A 41 7.67 -15.01 10.05
C LEU A 41 7.21 -15.44 8.66
N SER A 42 5.95 -15.89 8.55
CA SER A 42 5.28 -16.05 7.26
C SER A 42 5.37 -14.75 6.45
N PRO A 43 5.85 -14.79 5.18
CA PRO A 43 5.98 -13.59 4.36
C PRO A 43 4.65 -12.84 4.23
N ALA A 44 3.55 -13.56 4.01
CA ALA A 44 2.22 -12.95 3.93
C ALA A 44 1.87 -12.09 5.16
N ILE A 45 2.05 -12.62 6.37
CA ILE A 45 1.79 -11.89 7.63
C ILE A 45 2.74 -10.69 7.76
N GLY A 46 4.01 -10.84 7.38
CA GLY A 46 4.96 -9.74 7.43
C GLY A 46 4.59 -8.59 6.51
N LEU A 47 4.24 -8.88 5.25
CA LEU A 47 3.79 -7.86 4.30
C LEU A 47 2.48 -7.19 4.76
N ALA A 48 1.51 -7.97 5.25
CA ALA A 48 0.26 -7.44 5.80
C ALA A 48 0.51 -6.55 7.03
N THR A 49 1.46 -6.91 7.89
CA THR A 49 1.87 -6.10 9.04
C THR A 49 2.41 -4.75 8.59
N VAL A 50 3.26 -4.71 7.56
CA VAL A 50 3.82 -3.47 7.02
C VAL A 50 2.71 -2.59 6.45
N LEU A 51 1.88 -3.14 5.55
CA LEU A 51 0.81 -2.38 4.91
C LEU A 51 -0.20 -1.86 5.93
N TYR A 52 -0.65 -2.69 6.88
CA TYR A 52 -1.62 -2.27 7.89
C TYR A 52 -1.09 -1.16 8.80
N ASN A 53 0.15 -1.28 9.27
CA ASN A 53 0.75 -0.26 10.14
C ASN A 53 1.11 1.02 9.37
N TRP A 54 1.33 0.94 8.05
CA TRP A 54 1.51 2.11 7.21
C TRP A 54 0.17 2.80 6.94
N CYS A 55 -0.80 2.08 6.38
CA CYS A 55 -2.17 2.54 6.18
C CYS A 55 -3.13 1.34 5.99
N PRO A 56 -4.15 1.15 6.83
CA PRO A 56 -5.12 0.05 6.66
C PRO A 56 -5.78 -0.01 5.28
N ASP A 57 -6.07 1.14 4.67
CA ASP A 57 -6.65 1.20 3.32
C ASP A 57 -5.71 0.61 2.25
N ALA A 58 -4.39 0.68 2.45
CA ALA A 58 -3.42 0.03 1.58
C ALA A 58 -3.48 -1.50 1.71
N LEU A 59 -3.60 -2.03 2.93
CA LEU A 59 -3.81 -3.47 3.10
C LEU A 59 -5.12 -3.93 2.45
N TYR A 60 -6.20 -3.15 2.60
CA TYR A 60 -7.47 -3.48 1.95
C TYR A 60 -7.32 -3.50 0.42
N ALA A 61 -6.62 -2.54 -0.17
CA ALA A 61 -6.37 -2.52 -1.61
C ALA A 61 -5.48 -3.67 -2.11
N PHE A 62 -4.49 -4.08 -1.31
CA PHE A 62 -3.69 -5.26 -1.59
C PHE A 62 -4.54 -6.55 -1.64
N LEU A 63 -5.53 -6.67 -0.74
CA LEU A 63 -6.42 -7.84 -0.64
C LEU A 63 -7.62 -7.80 -1.62
N ASP A 64 -7.97 -6.63 -2.14
CA ASP A 64 -9.14 -6.43 -3.00
C ASP A 64 -8.81 -6.73 -4.48
N LEU A 65 -8.82 -8.02 -4.80
CA LEU A 65 -8.61 -8.54 -6.16
C LEU A 65 -9.75 -8.20 -7.14
N GLU A 66 -10.93 -7.81 -6.62
CA GLU A 66 -12.13 -7.55 -7.44
C GLU A 66 -12.11 -6.12 -7.99
N SER A 67 -11.61 -5.16 -7.20
CA SER A 67 -11.65 -3.74 -7.57
C SER A 67 -10.36 -3.23 -8.20
N TRP A 68 -9.21 -3.78 -7.79
CA TRP A 68 -7.91 -3.24 -8.21
C TRP A 68 -7.16 -4.24 -9.09
N PHE A 69 -6.85 -3.81 -10.30
CA PHE A 69 -6.03 -4.55 -11.25
C PHE A 69 -4.59 -4.67 -10.75
N SER A 70 -4.00 -3.53 -10.35
CA SER A 70 -2.67 -3.47 -9.76
C SER A 70 -2.66 -2.65 -8.47
N PHE A 71 -1.69 -2.96 -7.62
CA PHE A 71 -1.36 -2.25 -6.40
C PHE A 71 0.16 -2.23 -6.28
N THR A 72 0.73 -1.07 -5.97
CA THR A 72 2.17 -0.95 -5.71
C THR A 72 2.42 0.00 -4.55
N TRP A 73 3.05 -0.51 -3.49
CA TRP A 73 3.62 0.27 -2.41
C TRP A 73 5.13 0.26 -2.52
N THR A 74 5.75 1.42 -2.35
CA THR A 74 7.21 1.52 -2.33
C THR A 74 7.70 2.31 -1.12
N LEU A 75 8.93 2.01 -0.70
CA LEU A 75 9.69 2.81 0.25
C LEU A 75 11.12 2.99 -0.27
N THR A 76 11.51 4.24 -0.46
CA THR A 76 12.91 4.64 -0.63
C THR A 76 13.46 5.06 0.74
N PRO A 77 14.32 4.29 1.42
CA PRO A 77 14.77 4.60 2.78
C PRO A 77 15.93 5.62 2.84
N ASP A 78 16.67 5.78 1.75
CA ASP A 78 17.88 6.59 1.62
C ASP A 78 17.82 7.56 0.43
N LEU A 79 16.67 8.25 0.31
CA LEU A 79 16.39 9.21 -0.76
C LEU A 79 17.47 10.28 -0.89
N GLY A 80 18.01 10.41 -2.11
CA GLY A 80 19.04 11.36 -2.51
C GLY A 80 20.47 10.89 -2.27
N GLU A 81 20.69 9.66 -1.80
CA GLU A 81 22.03 9.09 -1.63
C GLU A 81 22.47 8.30 -2.87
N PRO A 82 23.79 8.20 -3.16
CA PRO A 82 24.27 7.38 -4.28
C PRO A 82 23.90 5.89 -4.16
N SER A 83 23.68 5.41 -2.93
CA SER A 83 23.26 4.04 -2.62
C SER A 83 21.75 3.83 -2.63
N GLU A 84 20.98 4.85 -3.07
CA GLU A 84 19.52 4.85 -3.01
C GLU A 84 18.97 3.52 -3.52
N SER A 85 18.04 2.96 -2.76
CA SER A 85 17.34 1.76 -3.16
C SER A 85 15.86 1.90 -2.88
N LYS A 86 15.06 1.07 -3.53
CA LYS A 86 13.62 1.05 -3.33
C LYS A 86 13.21 -0.33 -2.84
N LEU A 87 12.42 -0.36 -1.77
CA LEU A 87 11.72 -1.55 -1.32
C LEU A 87 10.32 -1.50 -1.93
N GLU A 88 9.83 -2.63 -2.43
CA GLU A 88 8.54 -2.68 -3.11
C GLU A 88 7.69 -3.86 -2.61
N ILE A 89 6.37 -3.61 -2.51
CA ILE A 89 5.33 -4.62 -2.38
C ILE A 89 4.31 -4.31 -3.48
N GLY A 90 4.24 -5.19 -4.47
CA GLY A 90 3.38 -5.12 -5.63
C GLY A 90 2.38 -6.27 -5.69
N ARG A 91 1.28 -6.05 -6.40
CA ARG A 91 0.34 -7.08 -6.81
C ARG A 91 -0.25 -6.70 -8.16
N ILE A 92 -0.23 -7.62 -9.11
CA ILE A 92 -0.97 -7.52 -10.36
C ILE A 92 -1.89 -8.73 -10.44
N ARG A 93 -3.21 -8.50 -10.39
CA ARG A 93 -4.22 -9.56 -10.28
C ARG A 93 -3.87 -10.56 -9.17
N ASN A 94 -3.70 -11.83 -9.52
CA ASN A 94 -3.39 -12.92 -8.61
C ASN A 94 -1.88 -13.20 -8.50
N GLN A 95 -1.00 -12.30 -8.94
CA GLN A 95 0.43 -12.41 -8.72
C GLN A 95 0.89 -11.30 -7.77
N ILE A 96 1.67 -11.68 -6.77
CA ILE A 96 2.30 -10.79 -5.81
C ILE A 96 3.79 -10.76 -6.12
N THR A 97 4.36 -9.57 -6.15
CA THR A 97 5.79 -9.33 -6.30
C THR A 97 6.28 -8.44 -5.18
N PHE A 98 7.45 -8.70 -4.63
CA PHE A 98 8.05 -7.81 -3.64
C PHE A 98 9.56 -8.01 -3.57
N GLY A 99 10.26 -7.00 -3.06
CA GLY A 99 11.70 -7.09 -2.90
C GLY A 99 12.39 -5.74 -2.97
N LYS A 100 13.55 -5.71 -3.62
CA LYS A 100 14.45 -4.56 -3.65
C LYS A 100 14.87 -4.21 -5.06
N LEU A 101 14.78 -2.93 -5.39
CA LEU A 101 15.29 -2.32 -6.60
C LEU A 101 16.48 -1.40 -6.27
N ASP A 102 17.39 -1.22 -7.23
CA ASP A 102 18.46 -0.23 -7.14
C ASP A 102 17.96 1.19 -7.50
N ASN A 103 18.89 2.15 -7.54
CA ASN A 103 18.61 3.56 -7.83
C ASN A 103 18.19 3.81 -9.29
N GLU A 104 18.40 2.85 -10.19
CA GLU A 104 17.95 2.90 -11.59
C GLU A 104 16.57 2.24 -11.77
N GLY A 105 16.04 1.61 -10.72
CA GLY A 105 14.77 0.88 -10.78
C GLY A 105 14.92 -0.54 -11.31
N HIS A 106 16.13 -1.09 -11.36
CA HIS A 106 16.34 -2.50 -11.70
C HIS A 106 16.21 -3.39 -10.46
N TRP A 107 15.56 -4.53 -10.63
CA TRP A 107 15.40 -5.51 -9.57
C TRP A 107 16.75 -6.12 -9.15
N LYS A 108 17.10 -5.99 -7.87
CA LYS A 108 18.20 -6.74 -7.22
C LYS A 108 17.68 -7.97 -6.48
N LEU A 109 16.42 -7.93 -6.06
CA LEU A 109 15.72 -9.07 -5.49
C LEU A 109 14.26 -8.90 -5.86
N MET A 110 13.71 -9.79 -6.68
CA MET A 110 12.27 -9.87 -6.92
C MET A 110 11.80 -11.22 -6.42
N ILE A 111 10.82 -11.23 -5.54
CA ILE A 111 10.20 -12.43 -4.98
C ILE A 111 8.76 -12.46 -5.44
N ALA A 112 8.37 -13.54 -6.12
CA ALA A 112 7.06 -13.67 -6.72
C ALA A 112 6.28 -14.86 -6.16
N TYR A 113 4.98 -14.66 -5.93
CA TYR A 113 4.02 -15.69 -5.55
C TYR A 113 2.76 -15.56 -6.40
N ASP A 114 2.20 -16.69 -6.83
CA ASP A 114 0.88 -16.74 -7.46
C ASP A 114 -0.16 -17.17 -6.42
N LEU A 115 -1.31 -16.48 -6.38
CA LEU A 115 -2.46 -16.89 -5.60
C LEU A 115 -3.29 -17.89 -6.38
N ASP A 116 -3.68 -18.98 -5.71
CA ASP A 116 -4.70 -19.89 -6.21
C ASP A 116 -6.13 -19.37 -5.94
N GLU A 117 -7.13 -20.16 -6.35
CA GLU A 117 -8.55 -19.85 -6.17
C GLU A 117 -8.99 -19.69 -4.70
N ASN A 118 -8.22 -20.24 -3.75
CA ASN A 118 -8.45 -20.14 -2.31
C ASN A 118 -7.63 -19.01 -1.68
N GLY A 119 -6.87 -18.26 -2.49
CA GLY A 119 -5.98 -17.20 -2.02
C GLY A 119 -4.73 -17.71 -1.31
N ILE A 120 -4.34 -18.98 -1.51
CA ILE A 120 -3.09 -19.56 -1.01
C ILE A 120 -1.95 -19.13 -1.93
N TRP A 121 -0.82 -18.76 -1.34
CA TRP A 121 0.35 -18.26 -2.04
C TRP A 121 1.27 -19.42 -2.42
N HIS A 122 1.54 -19.55 -3.72
CA HIS A 122 2.45 -20.54 -4.28
C HIS A 122 3.70 -19.83 -4.83
N PRO A 123 4.93 -20.22 -4.42
CA PRO A 123 6.15 -19.61 -4.94
C PRO A 123 6.23 -19.67 -6.46
N ASN A 124 6.44 -18.53 -7.12
CA ASN A 124 6.57 -18.46 -8.56
C ASN A 124 8.05 -18.64 -8.97
N LEU A 125 8.34 -19.80 -9.57
CA LEU A 125 9.69 -20.25 -9.93
C LEU A 125 10.25 -19.58 -11.20
N LYS A 126 9.43 -18.82 -11.93
CA LYS A 126 9.79 -18.21 -13.21
C LYS A 126 10.13 -16.73 -13.07
N GLU A 127 9.42 -16.03 -12.18
CA GLU A 127 9.56 -14.59 -12.01
C GLU A 127 10.50 -14.22 -10.84
N THR A 128 10.76 -15.16 -9.91
CA THR A 128 11.65 -14.86 -8.78
C THR A 128 13.12 -14.80 -9.21
N MET A 129 13.81 -13.71 -8.88
CA MET A 129 15.22 -13.50 -9.20
C MET A 129 15.98 -12.86 -8.02
N LEU A 130 17.28 -13.15 -7.95
CA LEU A 130 18.25 -12.51 -7.06
C LEU A 130 19.44 -12.07 -7.91
N ASP A 131 19.72 -10.77 -7.88
CA ASP A 131 20.62 -10.10 -8.81
C ASP A 131 20.27 -10.51 -10.25
N ASP A 132 21.23 -11.03 -11.02
CA ASP A 132 20.99 -11.42 -12.42
C ASP A 132 20.60 -12.91 -12.59
N ALA A 133 20.23 -13.61 -11.51
CA ALA A 133 19.97 -15.05 -11.51
C ALA A 133 18.54 -15.41 -11.09
N ASP A 134 17.90 -16.29 -11.87
CA ASP A 134 16.60 -16.88 -11.53
C ASP A 134 16.70 -17.78 -10.30
N VAL A 135 15.73 -17.66 -9.39
CA VAL A 135 15.58 -18.54 -8.22
C VAL A 135 14.45 -19.53 -8.49
N THR A 136 14.82 -20.76 -8.81
CA THR A 136 13.89 -21.77 -9.35
C THR A 136 13.46 -22.83 -8.33
N THR A 137 13.80 -22.67 -7.04
CA THR A 137 13.47 -23.66 -6.00
C THR A 137 12.55 -23.07 -4.92
N PRO A 138 11.39 -23.71 -4.60
CA PRO A 138 10.43 -23.19 -3.61
C PRO A 138 11.07 -22.86 -2.25
N ASP A 139 11.95 -23.72 -1.75
CA ASP A 139 12.61 -23.53 -0.44
C ASP A 139 13.53 -22.32 -0.40
N GLN A 140 14.17 -21.97 -1.53
CA GLN A 140 14.99 -20.77 -1.61
C GLN A 140 14.11 -19.52 -1.68
N ILE A 141 13.04 -19.54 -2.48
CA ILE A 141 12.08 -18.44 -2.58
C ILE A 141 11.47 -18.15 -1.20
N ASN A 142 10.99 -19.19 -0.50
CA ASN A 142 10.40 -19.05 0.83
C ASN A 142 11.38 -18.48 1.85
N ARG A 143 12.66 -18.89 1.81
CA ARG A 143 13.70 -18.33 2.70
C ARG A 143 13.96 -16.85 2.40
N LEU A 144 14.08 -16.47 1.13
CA LEU A 144 14.25 -15.07 0.73
C LEU A 144 13.03 -14.23 1.14
N ALA A 145 11.83 -14.75 0.94
CA ALA A 145 10.56 -14.12 1.29
C ALA A 145 10.45 -13.86 2.79
N GLN A 146 10.70 -14.88 3.60
CA GLN A 146 10.70 -14.80 5.04
C GLN A 146 11.75 -13.81 5.55
N GLN A 147 12.97 -13.84 5.00
CA GLN A 147 14.03 -12.90 5.38
C GLN A 147 13.62 -11.47 5.08
N PHE A 148 13.17 -11.19 3.86
CA PHE A 148 12.72 -9.85 3.45
C PHE A 148 11.58 -9.33 4.32
N ALA A 149 10.54 -10.13 4.53
CA ALA A 149 9.40 -9.74 5.36
C ALA A 149 9.81 -9.51 6.82
N SER A 150 10.71 -10.32 7.36
CA SER A 150 11.26 -10.16 8.72
C SER A 150 12.07 -8.86 8.84
N ASP A 151 12.85 -8.51 7.82
CA ASP A 151 13.63 -7.27 7.78
C ASP A 151 12.71 -6.04 7.76
N LEU A 152 11.67 -6.05 6.91
CA LEU A 152 10.69 -4.97 6.87
C LEU A 152 10.05 -4.72 8.24
N VAL A 153 9.66 -5.79 8.93
CA VAL A 153 9.01 -5.69 10.24
C VAL A 153 9.97 -5.28 11.34
N ARG A 154 11.16 -5.89 11.39
CA ARG A 154 12.19 -5.55 12.39
C ARG A 154 12.59 -4.08 12.30
N GLU A 155 12.72 -3.57 11.09
CA GLU A 155 13.14 -2.19 10.83
C GLU A 155 11.97 -1.21 10.78
N LYS A 156 10.75 -1.69 11.04
CA LYS A 156 9.50 -0.90 11.06
C LYS A 156 9.35 -0.05 9.81
N ARG A 157 9.51 -0.67 8.64
CA ARG A 157 9.49 -0.03 7.32
C ARG A 157 8.12 0.56 6.91
N TRP A 158 7.17 0.67 7.83
CA TRP A 158 5.97 1.50 7.72
C TRP A 158 6.14 2.92 8.30
N LEU A 159 7.23 3.18 9.03
CA LEU A 159 7.56 4.51 9.54
C LEU A 159 8.38 5.29 8.51
N THR A 160 8.31 6.63 8.61
CA THR A 160 9.10 7.54 7.75
C THR A 160 10.12 8.33 8.57
N GLY A 161 11.21 8.72 7.90
CA GLY A 161 12.21 9.69 8.35
C GLY A 161 12.49 10.80 7.32
N LYS A 162 13.56 11.57 7.55
CA LYS A 162 13.96 12.70 6.68
C LYS A 162 14.23 12.25 5.24
N LYS A 163 15.05 11.21 5.08
CA LYS A 163 15.44 10.62 3.78
C LYS A 163 14.56 9.45 3.34
N MET A 164 13.44 9.22 4.02
CA MET A 164 12.53 8.13 3.66
C MET A 164 11.34 8.70 2.90
N LYS A 165 10.94 8.07 1.81
CA LYS A 165 9.73 8.44 1.05
C LYS A 165 8.96 7.17 0.73
N HIS A 166 7.70 7.15 1.12
CA HIS A 166 6.76 6.14 0.65
C HIS A 166 6.06 6.66 -0.59
N GLU A 167 5.75 5.77 -1.51
CA GLU A 167 4.88 6.08 -2.66
C GLU A 167 3.87 4.97 -2.83
N PHE A 168 2.78 5.30 -3.52
CA PHE A 168 1.66 4.40 -3.68
C PHE A 168 0.97 4.63 -5.00
N PHE A 169 0.78 3.53 -5.73
CA PHE A 169 0.18 3.50 -7.05
C PHE A 169 -0.90 2.42 -7.09
N ILE A 170 -1.96 2.70 -7.83
CA ILE A 170 -3.10 1.81 -7.97
C ILE A 170 -3.64 1.88 -9.39
N GLU A 171 -4.10 0.75 -9.91
CA GLU A 171 -4.84 0.66 -11.16
C GLU A 171 -6.11 -0.17 -10.96
N PHE A 172 -7.13 0.15 -11.74
CA PHE A 172 -8.44 -0.53 -11.70
C PHE A 172 -8.77 -1.30 -12.99
N ALA A 173 -7.92 -1.20 -14.01
CA ALA A 173 -8.05 -1.94 -15.27
C ALA A 173 -6.67 -2.19 -15.89
N PRO A 174 -6.48 -3.29 -16.65
CA PRO A 174 -5.30 -3.45 -17.50
C PRO A 174 -5.31 -2.32 -18.51
N MET A 175 -4.34 -1.43 -18.43
CA MET A 175 -4.32 -0.28 -19.32
C MET A 175 -3.34 -0.55 -20.46
N GLU A 176 -3.84 -1.10 -21.57
CA GLU A 176 -3.08 -1.16 -22.84
C GLU A 176 -2.86 0.24 -23.44
N ASP A 177 -3.53 1.28 -22.90
CA ASP A 177 -3.48 2.68 -23.37
C ASP A 177 -3.35 3.74 -22.24
N SER A 178 -2.84 3.42 -21.04
CA SER A 178 -2.75 4.45 -19.97
C SER A 178 -1.63 5.45 -20.15
N ILE A 179 -1.98 6.72 -19.96
CA ILE A 179 -1.09 7.88 -19.81
C ILE A 179 -0.16 7.78 -18.58
N TRP A 180 -0.33 6.76 -17.74
CA TRP A 180 0.38 6.56 -16.49
C TRP A 180 1.22 5.30 -16.64
N ASP A 181 2.53 5.46 -16.85
CA ASP A 181 3.45 4.33 -17.09
C ASP A 181 3.50 3.35 -15.89
N ASP A 182 3.29 3.85 -14.65
CA ASP A 182 3.40 3.10 -13.38
C ASP A 182 2.11 3.10 -12.52
N GLY A 183 0.95 3.34 -13.13
CA GLY A 183 -0.34 3.45 -12.42
C GLY A 183 -0.62 4.83 -11.79
N ILE A 184 -1.76 5.00 -11.11
CA ILE A 184 -2.18 6.30 -10.58
C ILE A 184 -1.54 6.55 -9.21
N ALA A 185 -0.62 7.51 -9.13
CA ALA A 185 -0.05 7.96 -7.86
C ALA A 185 -1.15 8.53 -6.95
N MET A 186 -1.33 7.96 -5.75
CA MET A 186 -2.52 8.20 -4.93
C MET A 186 -2.21 8.17 -3.42
N SER A 187 -3.09 8.76 -2.61
CA SER A 187 -3.13 8.46 -1.17
C SER A 187 -4.07 7.28 -0.93
N PRO A 188 -3.68 6.23 -0.19
CA PRO A 188 -4.58 5.12 0.16
C PRO A 188 -5.88 5.60 0.84
N HIS A 189 -5.82 6.70 1.62
CA HIS A 189 -6.99 7.30 2.27
C HIS A 189 -8.10 7.75 1.31
N TRP A 190 -7.79 7.89 0.02
CA TRP A 190 -8.73 8.35 -1.01
C TRP A 190 -9.30 7.20 -1.85
N LEU A 191 -8.92 5.95 -1.57
CA LEU A 191 -9.40 4.79 -2.34
C LEU A 191 -10.89 4.52 -2.08
N TYR A 192 -11.30 4.51 -0.82
CA TYR A 192 -12.64 4.07 -0.41
C TYR A 192 -13.54 5.18 0.13
N LYS A 193 -12.99 6.39 0.27
CA LYS A 193 -13.71 7.57 0.72
C LYS A 193 -13.16 8.82 0.06
N ALA A 194 -14.02 9.82 -0.11
CA ALA A 194 -13.59 11.13 -0.56
C ALA A 194 -12.83 11.86 0.54
N LEU A 195 -12.06 12.87 0.16
CA LEU A 195 -11.47 13.81 1.11
C LEU A 195 -12.56 14.51 1.92
N ASP A 196 -12.56 14.32 3.24
CA ASP A 196 -13.42 15.02 4.18
C ASP A 196 -12.59 15.80 5.19
N LEU A 197 -12.63 17.14 5.10
CA LEU A 197 -11.88 18.03 5.98
C LEU A 197 -12.59 18.29 7.33
N ASN A 198 -13.79 17.72 7.53
CA ASN A 198 -14.51 17.74 8.80
C ASN A 198 -14.22 16.50 9.65
N ARG A 199 -13.39 15.57 9.16
CA ARG A 199 -12.97 14.35 9.88
C ARG A 199 -11.46 14.25 9.92
N CYS A 200 -10.94 13.70 11.01
CA CYS A 200 -9.53 13.45 11.17
C CYS A 200 -9.07 12.39 10.17
N THR A 201 -8.09 12.68 9.32
CA THR A 201 -7.54 11.73 8.33
C THR A 201 -7.00 10.45 9.00
N THR A 202 -6.45 10.56 10.22
CA THR A 202 -5.81 9.44 10.93
C THR A 202 -6.79 8.55 11.69
N CYS A 203 -7.75 9.13 12.42
CA CYS A 203 -8.62 8.39 13.35
C CYS A 203 -10.11 8.51 13.01
N ASP A 204 -10.46 9.20 11.93
CA ASP A 204 -11.82 9.36 11.41
C ASP A 204 -12.79 10.10 12.36
N ALA A 205 -12.30 10.63 13.48
CA ALA A 205 -13.07 11.43 14.42
C ALA A 205 -13.58 12.71 13.75
N GLN A 206 -14.87 12.98 13.90
CA GLN A 206 -15.52 14.18 13.38
C GLN A 206 -15.15 15.40 14.24
N ALA A 207 -15.03 16.57 13.60
CA ALA A 207 -14.91 17.84 14.29
C ALA A 207 -16.09 18.04 15.25
N GLY A 208 -15.80 18.29 16.53
CA GLY A 208 -16.83 18.66 17.51
C GLY A 208 -17.25 20.13 17.31
N GLU A 209 -18.40 20.51 17.89
CA GLU A 209 -18.91 21.89 17.82
C GLU A 209 -17.92 22.94 18.36
N SER A 210 -17.04 22.54 19.29
CA SER A 210 -16.04 23.42 19.94
C SER A 210 -14.58 23.13 19.55
N GLU A 211 -14.30 22.06 18.82
CA GLU A 211 -12.93 21.63 18.48
C GLU A 211 -12.77 21.48 16.96
N ALA A 212 -12.28 22.55 16.33
CA ALA A 212 -11.99 22.55 14.90
C ALA A 212 -10.73 21.72 14.60
N LEU A 213 -10.78 20.91 13.54
CA LEU A 213 -9.62 20.16 13.07
C LEU A 213 -8.59 21.10 12.43
N SER A 214 -7.32 20.78 12.64
CA SER A 214 -6.20 21.49 12.01
C SER A 214 -5.90 20.91 10.63
N ARG A 215 -5.99 21.74 9.59
CA ARG A 215 -5.64 21.35 8.22
C ARG A 215 -4.13 21.34 8.01
N CYS A 216 -3.64 20.47 7.12
CA CYS A 216 -2.25 20.51 6.70
C CYS A 216 -1.91 21.86 6.07
N ARG A 217 -1.00 22.62 6.68
CA ARG A 217 -0.67 24.00 6.25
C ARG A 217 -0.01 24.09 4.88
N ARG A 218 0.57 23.00 4.38
CA ARG A 218 1.30 22.98 3.11
C ARG A 218 0.37 22.73 1.92
N CYS A 219 -0.43 21.67 1.97
CA CYS A 219 -1.27 21.27 0.84
C CYS A 219 -2.78 21.50 1.07
N GLY A 220 -3.23 21.59 2.32
CA GLY A 220 -4.65 21.75 2.66
C GLY A 220 -5.52 20.51 2.48
N THR A 221 -4.97 19.36 2.07
CA THR A 221 -5.72 18.16 1.66
C THR A 221 -5.74 17.05 2.72
N ALA A 222 -5.61 17.41 3.99
CA ALA A 222 -5.77 16.54 5.15
C ALA A 222 -6.13 17.38 6.38
N ALA A 223 -6.86 16.79 7.33
CA ALA A 223 -7.30 17.44 8.56
C ALA A 223 -7.04 16.53 9.77
N TYR A 224 -6.63 17.10 10.90
CA TYR A 224 -6.21 16.33 12.07
C TYR A 224 -6.77 16.93 13.36
N CYS A 225 -7.17 16.08 14.31
CA CYS A 225 -7.61 16.54 15.63
C CYS A 225 -6.44 16.91 16.55
N SER A 226 -5.22 16.48 16.22
CA SER A 226 -4.02 16.75 17.02
C SER A 226 -2.74 16.58 16.20
N ASP A 227 -1.64 17.18 16.69
CA ASP A 227 -0.29 16.96 16.16
C ASP A 227 0.12 15.49 16.17
N LYS A 228 -0.41 14.70 17.13
CA LYS A 228 -0.18 13.26 17.21
C LYS A 228 -0.74 12.55 15.97
N CYS A 229 -1.98 12.86 15.60
CA CYS A 229 -2.61 12.30 14.40
C CYS A 229 -1.86 12.72 13.13
N GLN A 230 -1.49 14.00 13.01
CA GLN A 230 -0.69 14.47 11.88
C GLN A 230 0.66 13.74 11.74
N LYS A 231 1.38 13.53 12.85
CA LYS A 231 2.65 12.80 12.86
C LYS A 231 2.48 11.32 12.51
N GLN A 232 1.41 10.69 12.99
CA GLN A 232 1.10 9.29 12.71
C GLN A 232 0.75 9.08 11.23
N ASP A 233 0.05 10.03 10.60
CA ASP A 233 -0.31 9.96 9.18
C ASP A 233 0.83 10.36 8.23
N TRP A 234 1.86 11.02 8.75
CA TRP A 234 2.94 11.55 7.93
C TRP A 234 3.63 10.53 7.00
N PRO A 235 3.88 9.26 7.37
CA PRO A 235 4.40 8.26 6.44
C PRO A 235 3.56 8.08 5.17
N VAL A 236 2.25 8.28 5.25
CA VAL A 236 1.31 8.18 4.12
C VAL A 236 1.18 9.55 3.44
N HIS A 237 0.90 10.59 4.22
CA HIS A 237 0.59 11.92 3.70
C HIS A 237 1.78 12.62 3.03
N LYS A 238 3.03 12.30 3.43
CA LYS A 238 4.24 12.97 2.93
C LYS A 238 4.32 12.98 1.40
N ALA A 239 4.00 11.86 0.75
CA ALA A 239 4.02 11.71 -0.70
C ALA A 239 3.07 12.71 -1.37
N VAL A 240 1.79 12.67 -1.01
CA VAL A 240 0.75 13.53 -1.58
C VAL A 240 0.90 15.01 -1.19
N CYS A 241 1.48 15.29 -0.03
CA CYS A 241 1.83 16.64 0.38
C CYS A 241 2.92 17.26 -0.52
N SER A 242 3.79 16.42 -1.08
CA SER A 242 4.86 16.82 -2.00
C SER A 242 4.49 16.81 -3.48
N MET A 243 3.36 16.21 -3.86
CA MET A 243 2.84 16.25 -5.24
C MET A 243 2.63 17.69 -5.71
N SER A 244 2.73 17.88 -7.03
CA SER A 244 2.34 19.14 -7.66
C SER A 244 0.85 19.45 -7.43
N LEU A 245 0.47 20.71 -7.63
CA LEU A 245 -0.94 21.12 -7.52
C LEU A 245 -1.82 20.42 -8.57
N ASP A 246 -1.28 20.19 -9.77
CA ASP A 246 -1.98 19.55 -10.88
C ASP A 246 -2.25 18.07 -10.61
N GLU A 247 -1.21 17.30 -10.29
CA GLU A 247 -1.34 15.86 -9.99
C GLU A 247 -2.29 15.62 -8.82
N ARG A 248 -2.13 16.40 -7.74
CA ARG A 248 -3.02 16.31 -6.58
C ARG A 248 -4.45 16.72 -6.92
N GLY A 249 -4.63 17.76 -7.75
CA GLY A 249 -5.95 18.19 -8.21
C GLY A 249 -6.67 17.09 -9.01
N LYS A 250 -5.95 16.41 -9.92
CA LYS A 250 -6.46 15.26 -10.68
C LYS A 250 -6.85 14.11 -9.76
N ALA A 251 -5.98 13.72 -8.82
CA ALA A 251 -6.26 12.68 -7.84
C ALA A 251 -7.50 12.99 -6.98
N LEU A 252 -7.64 14.23 -6.51
CA LEU A 252 -8.82 14.65 -5.75
C LEU A 252 -10.09 14.67 -6.60
N HIS A 253 -10.00 15.06 -7.87
CA HIS A 253 -11.15 15.03 -8.77
C HIS A 253 -11.66 13.60 -8.97
N LEU A 254 -10.77 12.64 -9.21
CA LEU A 254 -11.12 11.23 -9.40
C LEU A 254 -11.79 10.61 -8.17
N THR A 255 -11.47 11.13 -6.98
CA THR A 255 -11.90 10.55 -5.69
C THR A 255 -13.01 11.33 -4.99
N LYS A 256 -13.49 12.43 -5.59
CA LYS A 256 -14.46 13.35 -4.96
C LYS A 256 -15.81 12.68 -4.64
N ASP A 257 -16.22 11.71 -5.44
CA ASP A 257 -17.53 11.07 -5.37
C ASP A 257 -17.52 9.79 -4.53
N GLY A 258 -16.92 9.87 -3.34
CA GLY A 258 -16.85 8.76 -2.38
C GLY A 258 -15.61 7.85 -2.52
N GLY A 259 -14.51 8.38 -3.04
CA GLY A 259 -13.25 7.65 -3.24
C GLY A 259 -13.11 7.05 -4.63
N LEU A 260 -11.89 6.63 -4.98
CA LEU A 260 -11.59 6.06 -6.29
C LEU A 260 -12.47 4.84 -6.60
N ILE A 261 -12.83 4.04 -5.59
CA ILE A 261 -13.65 2.84 -5.75
C ILE A 261 -14.99 3.12 -6.44
N ARG A 262 -15.60 4.29 -6.17
CA ARG A 262 -16.88 4.67 -6.76
C ARG A 262 -16.74 5.00 -8.24
N TRP A 263 -15.61 5.57 -8.62
CA TRP A 263 -15.25 5.79 -10.02
C TRP A 263 -15.15 4.47 -10.78
N VAL A 264 -14.45 3.48 -10.19
CA VAL A 264 -14.29 2.13 -10.74
C VAL A 264 -15.64 1.45 -10.92
N GLN A 265 -16.48 1.45 -9.88
CA GLN A 265 -17.81 0.82 -9.90
C GLN A 265 -18.78 1.49 -10.88
N ALA A 266 -18.61 2.79 -11.15
CA ALA A 266 -19.41 3.52 -12.13
C ALA A 266 -18.99 3.25 -13.58
N GLY A 267 -17.91 2.49 -13.82
CA GLY A 267 -17.40 2.21 -15.17
C GLY A 267 -16.88 3.45 -15.90
N MET A 268 -16.47 4.49 -15.16
CA MET A 268 -16.06 5.77 -15.72
C MET A 268 -14.64 5.69 -16.33
N LYS A 269 -14.48 6.22 -17.55
CA LYS A 269 -13.18 6.31 -18.24
C LYS A 269 -12.31 7.44 -17.68
N PRO A 270 -10.97 7.39 -17.83
CA PRO A 270 -10.08 8.49 -17.42
C PRO A 270 -10.50 9.86 -18.00
N LEU A 271 -10.20 10.93 -17.26
CA LEU A 271 -10.72 12.32 -17.44
C LEU A 271 -10.41 13.04 -18.77
N TYR A 272 -9.97 12.37 -19.83
CA TYR A 272 -9.61 13.02 -21.10
C TYR A 272 -10.63 12.89 -22.24
N ASP A 273 -11.79 12.25 -22.04
CA ASP A 273 -12.93 12.38 -22.98
C ASP A 273 -13.67 13.75 -22.83
N ILE A 274 -13.12 14.68 -22.05
CA ILE A 274 -13.56 16.09 -22.03
C ILE A 274 -12.53 16.91 -22.82
N GLU A 275 -12.42 16.63 -24.12
CA GLU A 275 -11.86 17.60 -25.05
C GLU A 275 -12.74 18.85 -25.05
N GLU A 276 -12.10 20.02 -25.13
CA GLU A 276 -12.79 21.29 -25.37
C GLU A 276 -13.63 21.22 -26.66
N THR A 277 -14.92 20.92 -26.54
CA THR A 277 -15.97 21.35 -27.48
C THR A 277 -17.30 21.58 -26.77
#